data_AF-A0A075UTG9-F1
#
_entry.id   AF-A0A075UTG9-F1
#
_cell.length_a   1.000
_cell.length_b   1.000
_cell.length_c   1.000
_cell.angle_alpha   90.00
_cell.angle_beta   90.00
_cell.angle_gamma   90.00
#
_symmetry.space_group_name_H-M   'P 1'
#
loop_
_entity.id
_entity.type
_entity.pdbx_description
1 polymer ?
#
loop_
_entity_poly.entity_id
_entity_poly.type
_entity_poly.pdbx_seq_one_letter_code
_entity_poly.pdbx_strand_id
1 'polypeptide(L)'
;MTPDGFTFPDDEEKLVITFDEGVPVAIDGETVTLLEAFQQLNRRVGAFGLTGREIYEGPGALALVTAHEELRKVSIGRVSGEVRLVLHRGNAVVNSARDERALYDFTTGATFDRSVA
;
A
#
# COMPACT_ATOMS: atom_id res chain seq x y z
N MET A 1 -0.48 34.72 -11.67
CA MET A 1 -1.29 33.92 -10.73
C MET A 1 -2.10 32.96 -11.56
N THR A 2 -1.69 31.69 -11.65
CA THR A 2 -2.56 30.64 -12.19
C THR A 2 -3.64 30.34 -11.14
N PRO A 3 -4.94 30.43 -11.50
CA PRO A 3 -6.04 30.26 -10.57
C PRO A 3 -6.54 28.82 -10.61
N ASP A 4 -5.88 27.88 -9.92
CA ASP A 4 -6.31 26.49 -9.89
C ASP A 4 -6.34 25.99 -8.43
N GLY A 5 -7.49 26.19 -7.79
CA GLY A 5 -7.74 25.93 -6.38
C GLY A 5 -7.90 24.45 -6.02
N PHE A 6 -6.85 23.66 -6.21
CA PHE A 6 -6.68 22.37 -5.50
C PHE A 6 -5.40 22.44 -4.68
N THR A 7 -5.54 22.62 -3.36
CA THR A 7 -4.40 22.54 -2.44
C THR A 7 -4.21 21.08 -2.05
N PHE A 8 -3.10 20.49 -2.50
CA PHE A 8 -2.67 19.17 -2.07
C PHE A 8 -1.74 19.32 -0.86
N PRO A 9 -1.73 18.37 0.08
CA PRO A 9 -0.72 18.33 1.12
C PRO A 9 0.68 18.31 0.51
N ASP A 10 1.58 19.17 1.02
CA ASP A 10 3.01 19.14 0.64
C ASP A 10 3.75 18.01 1.34
N ASP A 11 3.35 17.67 2.57
CA ASP A 11 3.92 16.56 3.34
C ASP A 11 3.44 15.21 2.80
N GLU A 12 4.32 14.21 2.83
CA GLU A 12 3.97 12.83 2.50
C GLU A 12 3.04 12.20 3.55
N GLU A 13 2.03 11.46 3.11
CA GLU A 13 1.23 10.59 3.99
C GLU A 13 1.73 9.15 3.88
N LYS A 14 1.97 8.51 5.02
CA LYS A 14 2.32 7.09 5.10
C LYS A 14 1.13 6.34 5.65
N LEU A 15 0.75 5.26 4.97
CA LEU A 15 -0.32 4.40 5.41
C LEU A 15 0.07 2.94 5.29
N VAL A 16 -0.43 2.12 6.21
CA VAL A 16 -0.20 0.68 6.25
C VAL A 16 -1.50 -0.04 5.95
N ILE A 17 -1.51 -0.94 4.97
CA ILE A 17 -2.65 -1.80 4.67
C ILE A 17 -2.30 -3.21 5.11
N THR A 18 -3.13 -3.80 5.96
CA THR A 18 -3.03 -5.20 6.36
C THR A 18 -3.98 -6.03 5.52
N PHE A 19 -3.47 -7.12 4.94
CA PHE A 19 -4.23 -8.08 4.17
C PHE A 19 -4.31 -9.42 4.91
N ASP A 20 -5.48 -10.05 4.84
CA ASP A 20 -5.69 -11.45 5.20
C ASP A 20 -6.35 -12.16 4.02
N GLU A 21 -5.75 -13.26 3.59
CA GLU A 21 -6.18 -14.03 2.40
C GLU A 21 -6.49 -13.17 1.16
N GLY A 22 -5.70 -12.13 0.94
CA GLY A 22 -5.84 -11.20 -0.17
C GLY A 22 -6.87 -10.09 0.03
N VAL A 23 -7.61 -10.09 1.14
CA VAL A 23 -8.63 -9.09 1.50
C VAL A 23 -8.01 -8.05 2.44
N PRO A 24 -8.17 -6.74 2.20
CA PRO A 24 -7.77 -5.73 3.17
C PRO A 24 -8.65 -5.82 4.42
N VAL A 25 -8.02 -5.99 5.58
CA VAL A 25 -8.68 -6.15 6.89
C VAL A 25 -8.34 -5.05 7.88
N ALA A 26 -7.26 -4.29 7.66
CA ALA A 26 -6.93 -3.13 8.48
C ALA A 26 -6.22 -2.03 7.67
N ILE A 27 -6.39 -0.79 8.11
CA ILE A 27 -5.61 0.37 7.67
C ILE A 27 -5.03 1.04 8.92
N ASP A 28 -3.71 1.26 8.94
CA ASP A 28 -2.99 1.84 10.08
C ASP A 28 -3.25 1.12 11.42
N GLY A 29 -3.51 -0.19 11.36
CA GLY A 29 -3.84 -1.03 12.51
C GLY A 29 -5.32 -1.00 12.94
N GLU A 30 -6.14 -0.14 12.33
CA GLU A 30 -7.59 -0.11 12.57
C GLU A 30 -8.31 -1.09 11.65
N THR A 31 -9.10 -2.00 12.23
CA THR A 31 -9.88 -2.98 11.48
C THR A 31 -10.93 -2.30 10.62
N VAL A 32 -11.02 -2.72 9.36
CA VAL A 32 -11.96 -2.19 8.38
C VAL A 32 -12.62 -3.32 7.59
N THR A 33 -13.87 -3.08 7.19
CA THR A 33 -14.49 -3.84 6.09
C THR A 33 -13.86 -3.46 4.76
N LEU A 34 -14.03 -4.30 3.73
CA LEU A 34 -13.58 -4.00 2.38
C LEU A 34 -14.13 -2.65 1.86
N LEU A 35 -15.39 -2.33 2.17
CA LEU A 35 -16.01 -1.07 1.77
C LEU A 35 -15.37 0.12 2.49
N GLU A 36 -15.12 0.00 3.80
CA GLU A 36 -14.44 1.04 4.57
C GLU A 36 -13.00 1.24 4.09
N ALA A 37 -12.28 0.15 3.81
CA ALA A 37 -10.93 0.22 3.24
C ALA A 37 -10.93 1.01 1.93
N PHE A 38 -11.85 0.69 1.02
CA PHE A 38 -12.00 1.39 -0.25
C PHE A 38 -12.36 2.87 -0.07
N GLN A 39 -13.30 3.20 0.82
CA GLN A 39 -13.71 4.57 1.10
C GLN A 39 -12.60 5.40 1.73
N GLN A 40 -11.87 4.82 2.70
CA GLN A 40 -10.73 5.48 3.34
C GLN A 40 -9.62 5.76 2.35
N LEU A 41 -9.24 4.78 1.52
CA LEU A 41 -8.19 4.96 0.53
C LEU A 41 -8.60 5.95 -0.56
N ASN A 42 -9.84 5.93 -1.07
CA ASN A 42 -10.30 6.95 -2.01
C ASN A 42 -10.21 8.37 -1.43
N ARG A 43 -10.53 8.54 -0.14
CA ARG A 43 -10.44 9.84 0.53
C ARG A 43 -8.99 10.30 0.64
N ARG A 44 -8.10 9.45 1.17
CA ARG A 44 -6.69 9.77 1.41
C ARG A 44 -5.95 9.98 0.11
N VAL A 45 -6.04 9.02 -0.82
CA VAL A 45 -5.40 9.09 -2.13
C VAL A 45 -5.98 10.24 -2.96
N GLY A 46 -7.28 10.49 -2.89
CA GLY A 46 -7.93 11.64 -3.53
C GLY A 46 -7.45 13.00 -3.01
N ALA A 47 -7.13 13.11 -1.71
CA ALA A 47 -6.59 14.34 -1.11
C ALA A 47 -5.23 14.75 -1.69
N PHE A 48 -4.49 13.81 -2.30
CA PHE A 48 -3.21 14.06 -2.97
C PHE A 48 -3.35 14.31 -4.48
N GLY A 49 -4.56 14.44 -5.01
CA GLY A 49 -4.79 14.76 -6.43
C GLY A 49 -4.70 13.58 -7.39
N LEU A 50 -4.72 12.36 -6.86
CA LEU A 50 -4.77 11.11 -7.63
C LEU A 50 -6.14 10.82 -8.25
N THR A 51 -6.93 11.85 -8.57
CA THR A 51 -8.13 11.71 -9.38
C THR A 51 -7.73 11.63 -10.85
N GLY A 52 -7.58 10.41 -11.37
CA GLY A 52 -7.34 10.19 -12.79
C GLY A 52 -8.42 10.85 -13.66
N ARG A 53 -8.05 11.23 -14.89
CA ARG A 53 -8.96 11.78 -15.91
C ARG A 53 -10.07 10.81 -16.35
N GLU A 54 -10.03 9.56 -15.89
CA GLU A 54 -11.08 8.56 -16.09
C GLU A 54 -11.74 8.23 -14.76
N ILE A 55 -13.02 8.59 -14.67
CA ILE A 55 -13.87 8.53 -13.47
C ILE A 55 -14.11 7.08 -12.98
N TYR A 56 -13.68 6.07 -13.75
CA TYR A 56 -14.12 4.68 -13.57
C TYR A 56 -13.26 3.82 -12.64
N GLU A 57 -12.00 4.19 -12.35
CA GLU A 57 -11.08 3.26 -11.67
C GLU A 57 -10.79 3.58 -10.20
N GLY A 58 -11.17 4.76 -9.69
CA GLY A 58 -11.08 5.12 -8.28
C GLY A 58 -9.65 5.03 -7.69
N PRO A 59 -8.98 6.14 -7.34
CA PRO A 59 -7.61 6.12 -6.81
C PRO A 59 -7.35 5.10 -5.69
N GLY A 60 -8.35 4.88 -4.82
CA GLY A 60 -8.28 3.90 -3.74
C GLY A 60 -8.33 2.44 -4.21
N ALA A 61 -9.08 2.12 -5.27
CA ALA A 61 -9.05 0.77 -5.86
C ALA A 61 -7.70 0.49 -6.51
N LEU A 62 -7.14 1.47 -7.24
CA LEU A 62 -5.80 1.32 -7.81
C LEU A 62 -4.75 1.09 -6.72
N ALA A 63 -4.79 1.88 -5.63
CA ALA A 63 -3.91 1.70 -4.48
C ALA A 63 -4.03 0.30 -3.84
N LEU A 64 -5.26 -0.22 -3.70
CA LEU A 64 -5.50 -1.58 -3.21
C LEU A 64 -4.94 -2.65 -4.12
N VAL A 65 -5.17 -2.53 -5.43
CA VAL A 65 -4.65 -3.49 -6.43
C VAL A 65 -3.14 -3.47 -6.43
N THR A 66 -2.51 -2.29 -6.47
CA THR A 66 -1.04 -2.16 -6.42
C THR A 66 -0.49 -2.77 -5.14
N ALA A 67 -1.08 -2.47 -3.97
CA ALA A 67 -0.64 -3.04 -2.71
C ALA A 67 -0.77 -4.58 -2.69
N HIS A 68 -1.90 -5.12 -3.13
CA HIS A 68 -2.13 -6.55 -3.20
C HIS A 68 -1.13 -7.26 -4.13
N GLU A 69 -0.84 -6.69 -5.31
CA GLU A 69 0.13 -7.24 -6.26
C GLU A 69 1.55 -7.24 -5.69
N GLU A 70 1.97 -6.17 -4.99
CA GLU A 70 3.29 -6.15 -4.34
C GLU A 70 3.38 -7.17 -3.19
N LEU A 71 2.32 -7.32 -2.39
CA LEU A 71 2.29 -8.35 -1.35
C LEU A 71 2.37 -9.75 -1.94
N ARG A 72 1.69 -10.01 -3.07
CA ARG A 72 1.72 -11.31 -3.75
C ARG A 72 3.14 -11.69 -4.17
N LYS A 73 3.98 -10.74 -4.61
CA LYS A 73 5.37 -11.03 -5.01
C LYS A 73 6.24 -11.58 -3.87
N VAL A 74 5.92 -11.20 -2.63
CA VAL A 74 6.68 -11.62 -1.45
C VAL A 74 5.98 -12.73 -0.65
N SER A 75 4.72 -13.03 -0.97
CA SER A 75 3.93 -14.04 -0.26
C SER A 75 4.19 -15.45 -0.78
N ILE A 76 4.25 -16.43 0.11
CA ILE A 76 4.33 -17.86 -0.25
C ILE A 76 2.99 -18.51 0.10
N GLY A 77 2.18 -18.79 -0.93
CA GLY A 77 0.86 -19.39 -0.77
C GLY A 77 -0.25 -18.35 -0.58
N ARG A 78 -0.65 -18.07 0.66
CA ARG A 78 -1.73 -17.09 0.94
C ARG A 78 -1.16 -15.68 0.97
N VAL A 79 -1.84 -14.75 0.30
CA VAL A 79 -1.47 -13.32 0.28
C VAL A 79 -1.91 -12.69 1.60
N SER A 80 -1.01 -12.63 2.58
CA SER A 80 -1.31 -12.09 3.92
C SER A 80 -0.11 -11.32 4.44
N GLY A 81 -0.36 -10.24 5.16
CA GLY A 81 0.70 -9.37 5.68
C GLY A 81 0.42 -7.89 5.44
N GLU A 82 1.46 -7.08 5.58
CA GLU A 82 1.35 -5.62 5.59
C GLU A 82 2.04 -4.99 4.38
N VAL A 83 1.42 -3.97 3.81
CA VAL A 83 1.97 -3.15 2.74
C VAL A 83 1.99 -1.70 3.19
N ARG A 84 3.14 -1.04 3.06
CA ARG A 84 3.29 0.39 3.33
C ARG A 84 3.23 1.17 2.05
N LEU A 85 2.30 2.11 1.99
CA LEU A 85 2.15 3.07 0.90
C LEU A 85 2.61 4.46 1.38
N VAL A 86 3.23 5.18 0.47
CA VAL A 86 3.58 6.60 0.62
C VAL A 86 2.82 7.39 -0.44
N LEU A 87 2.00 8.34 0.01
CA LEU A 87 1.26 9.25 -0.85
C LEU A 87 1.98 10.59 -0.87
N HIS A 88 2.30 11.07 -2.07
CA HIS A 88 2.96 12.37 -2.24
C HIS A 88 2.71 12.94 -3.64
N ARG A 89 2.20 14.17 -3.71
CA ARG A 89 2.02 14.98 -4.94
C ARG A 89 1.50 14.19 -6.14
N GLY A 90 0.30 13.62 -6.03
CA GLY A 90 -0.31 12.89 -7.14
C GLY A 90 0.27 11.49 -7.40
N ASN A 91 1.09 10.95 -6.49
CA ASN A 91 1.66 9.60 -6.60
C ASN A 91 1.34 8.77 -5.35
N ALA A 92 1.08 7.48 -5.54
CA ALA A 92 1.06 6.47 -4.50
C ALA A 92 2.16 5.44 -4.79
N VAL A 93 3.14 5.31 -3.90
CA VAL A 93 4.30 4.43 -4.07
C VAL A 93 4.33 3.39 -2.97
N VAL A 94 4.50 2.11 -3.34
CA VAL A 94 4.73 1.05 -2.36
C VAL A 94 6.17 1.13 -1.86
N ASN A 95 6.35 1.35 -0.57
CA ASN A 95 7.66 1.45 0.07
C ASN A 95 8.15 0.11 0.62
N SER A 96 7.25 -0.72 1.17
CA SER A 96 7.58 -2.05 1.66
C SER A 96 6.36 -2.97 1.64
N ALA A 97 6.58 -4.25 1.33
CA ALA A 97 5.59 -5.31 1.52
C ALA A 97 6.20 -6.42 2.40
N ARG A 98 5.48 -6.87 3.41
CA ARG A 98 5.95 -7.85 4.39
C ARG A 98 4.89 -8.92 4.64
N ASP A 99 5.21 -10.16 4.32
CA ASP A 99 4.44 -11.35 4.74
C ASP A 99 5.16 -12.01 5.94
N GLU A 100 4.46 -12.09 7.07
CA GLU A 100 4.97 -12.67 8.31
C GLU A 100 5.28 -14.16 8.18
N ARG A 101 4.53 -14.88 7.33
CA ARG A 101 4.70 -16.31 7.08
C ARG A 101 5.86 -16.59 6.13
N ALA A 102 6.06 -15.74 5.12
CA ALA A 102 7.22 -15.83 4.23
C ALA A 102 8.56 -15.60 4.97
N LEU A 103 8.54 -14.81 6.05
CA LEU A 103 9.72 -14.57 6.88
C LEU A 103 10.17 -15.79 7.68
N TYR A 104 9.27 -16.74 7.96
CA TYR A 104 9.61 -17.97 8.71
C TYR A 104 10.42 -18.99 7.90
N ASP A 105 10.51 -18.87 6.57
CA ASP A 105 11.37 -19.75 5.76
C ASP A 105 12.79 -19.17 5.56
N PHE A 106 13.03 -17.90 5.89
CA PHE A 106 14.37 -17.29 5.77
C PHE A 106 15.38 -17.79 6.81
N THR A 107 14.93 -18.45 7.89
CA THR A 107 15.82 -19.14 8.82
C THR A 107 16.51 -20.38 8.23
N THR A 108 16.12 -20.84 7.03
CA THR A 108 16.74 -22.01 6.36
C THR A 108 17.97 -21.66 5.49
N GLY A 109 18.48 -20.43 5.52
CA GLY A 109 19.86 -20.16 5.09
C GLY A 109 20.05 -19.13 3.97
N ALA A 110 19.52 -17.93 4.15
CA ALA A 110 19.97 -16.77 3.38
C ALA A 110 20.58 -15.70 4.29
N THR A 111 21.66 -16.08 5.00
CA THR A 111 22.67 -15.13 5.46
C THR A 111 23.96 -15.46 4.73
N PHE A 112 24.07 -15.02 3.47
CA PHE A 112 25.39 -14.87 2.86
C PHE A 112 25.99 -13.57 3.38
N ASP A 113 26.51 -13.61 4.61
CA ASP A 113 27.63 -12.77 4.96
C ASP A 113 28.82 -13.23 4.11
N ARG A 114 29.18 -12.41 3.12
CA ARG A 114 30.52 -12.44 2.56
C ARG A 114 31.15 -11.08 2.79
N SER A 115 31.82 -10.94 3.92
CA SER A 115 33.00 -10.10 4.04
C SER A 115 33.98 -10.70 5.03
N VAL A 116 34.55 -11.84 4.65
CA VAL A 116 35.93 -12.18 4.98
C VAL A 116 36.81 -11.78 3.81
N ALA A 117 37.57 -10.70 3.98
CA ALA A 117 38.92 -10.47 3.46
C ALA A 117 39.42 -9.13 4.00
#